data_AF-G5BMK5-F1
#
_entry.id   AF-G5BMK5-F1
#
_cell.length_a   1.000
_cell.length_b   1.000
_cell.length_c   1.000
_cell.angle_alpha   90.00
_cell.angle_beta   90.00
_cell.angle_gamma   90.00
#
_symmetry.space_group_name_H-M   'P 1'
#
loop_
_entity.id
_entity.type
_entity.pdbx_description
1 polymer ?
#
loop_
_entity_poly.entity_id
_entity_poly.type
_entity_poly.pdbx_seq_one_letter_code
_entity_poly.pdbx_strand_id
1 'polypeptide(L)'
;MALCAVNLAECAEEKIPPSTLVEIHLTAAMGLKTRCGGKLGFLANYFLSHTQSLCGLEHSAIPDSLPWLCHPLGQKFFMERSWSVKLAAKESLYCAQRNPADPVAQVHQAFCRNLLEQAVESLVKPQAKKKAGDQEEESCAFSSALEYLKSLHSFVDSVGFAAPPFSSSSVFKLALGPDVICRWWTSAVTLAISWLQGNDAAVCSCLTEVEHVPKALEVTESPLVKAIFHACKAMHASLSAKADGQQNSFFSCERASGHLWSSLNVSEATSDLPLNHVVQVLTCDLLLSLRTALRQKQAGASQALAYRKEFLHEATVCLMAGASPTRTHQLLEHSLRRRTTESTKHGEVDAWPGQREQATAILLACRHLSLSFLSSPGQRAVLLPEAAQTLEKVGDQRSCSDCQQVIVKLGGGTAIAAS
;
A
#
# COMPACT_ATOMS: atom_id res chain seq x y z
N MET A 1 18.51 -35.82 1.36
CA MET A 1 19.00 -35.28 0.08
C MET A 1 19.66 -33.91 0.26
N ALA A 2 18.96 -32.85 0.72
CA ALA A 2 19.57 -31.51 0.84
C ALA A 2 20.82 -31.45 1.76
N LEU A 3 20.75 -32.01 2.97
CA LEU A 3 21.92 -32.07 3.88
C LEU A 3 23.07 -32.94 3.34
N CYS A 4 22.75 -33.97 2.55
CA CYS A 4 23.77 -34.78 1.88
C CYS A 4 24.48 -33.99 0.79
N ALA A 5 23.76 -33.14 0.06
CA ALA A 5 24.35 -32.24 -0.94
C ALA A 5 25.26 -31.20 -0.28
N VAL A 6 24.88 -30.67 0.89
CA VAL A 6 25.75 -29.79 1.69
C VAL A 6 27.04 -30.52 2.07
N ASN A 7 26.96 -31.70 2.68
CA ASN A 7 28.15 -32.48 3.05
C ASN A 7 29.06 -32.76 1.85
N LEU A 8 28.49 -33.18 0.72
CA LEU A 8 29.27 -33.44 -0.49
C LEU A 8 29.93 -32.18 -1.04
N ALA A 9 29.26 -31.03 -0.91
CA ALA A 9 29.80 -29.76 -1.36
C ALA A 9 30.94 -29.26 -0.46
N GLU A 10 30.79 -29.38 0.86
CA GLU A 10 31.84 -29.04 1.82
C GLU A 10 33.08 -29.92 1.63
N CYS A 11 32.91 -31.23 1.41
CA CYS A 11 34.01 -32.15 1.13
C CYS A 11 34.74 -31.87 -0.20
N ALA A 12 34.11 -31.14 -1.12
CA ALA A 12 34.70 -30.82 -2.43
C ALA A 12 35.54 -29.53 -2.41
N GLU A 13 35.47 -28.74 -1.32
CA GLU A 13 36.26 -27.53 -1.06
C GLU A 13 36.40 -26.62 -2.31
N GLU A 14 37.62 -26.36 -2.78
CA GLU A 14 37.93 -25.45 -3.89
C GLU A 14 37.43 -25.91 -5.27
N LYS A 15 36.89 -27.13 -5.38
CA LYS A 15 36.40 -27.68 -6.66
C LYS A 15 35.00 -27.20 -7.02
N ILE A 16 34.29 -26.56 -6.09
CA ILE A 16 32.94 -26.04 -6.31
C ILE A 16 32.99 -24.51 -6.34
N PRO A 17 32.44 -23.86 -7.38
CA PRO A 17 32.38 -22.41 -7.41
C PRO A 17 31.53 -21.87 -6.25
N PRO A 18 31.90 -20.73 -5.66
CA PRO A 18 31.25 -20.19 -4.46
C PRO A 18 29.74 -19.92 -4.66
N SER A 19 29.34 -19.53 -5.87
CA SER A 19 27.93 -19.36 -6.24
C SER A 19 27.11 -20.64 -6.12
N THR A 20 27.65 -21.79 -6.53
CA THR A 20 26.99 -23.09 -6.39
C THR A 20 26.96 -23.55 -4.94
N LEU A 21 27.99 -23.25 -4.15
CA LEU A 21 27.99 -23.53 -2.71
C LEU A 21 26.88 -22.76 -1.99
N VAL A 22 26.72 -21.47 -2.30
CA VAL A 22 25.63 -20.61 -1.80
C VAL A 22 24.26 -21.18 -2.17
N GLU A 23 24.08 -21.61 -3.42
CA GLU A 23 22.84 -22.24 -3.89
C GLU A 23 22.49 -23.52 -3.12
N ILE A 24 23.49 -24.38 -2.85
CA ILE A 24 23.30 -25.62 -2.09
C ILE A 24 22.85 -25.32 -0.65
N HIS A 25 23.52 -24.37 0.02
CA HIS A 25 23.18 -23.95 1.38
C HIS A 25 21.79 -23.33 1.46
N LEU A 26 21.44 -22.47 0.49
CA LEU A 26 20.11 -21.88 0.44
C LEU A 26 19.03 -22.95 0.20
N THR A 27 19.27 -23.88 -0.71
CA THR A 27 18.36 -25.00 -0.97
C THR A 27 18.14 -25.86 0.27
N ALA A 28 19.19 -26.06 1.08
CA ALA A 28 19.07 -26.72 2.38
C ALA A 28 18.22 -25.90 3.36
N ALA A 29 18.44 -24.59 3.48
CA ALA A 29 17.64 -23.70 4.32
C ALA A 29 16.15 -23.74 3.94
N MET A 30 15.84 -23.65 2.65
CA MET A 30 14.48 -23.73 2.12
C MET A 30 13.84 -25.10 2.36
N GLY A 31 14.59 -26.18 2.12
CA GLY A 31 14.14 -27.55 2.36
C GLY A 31 13.79 -27.78 3.84
N LEU A 32 14.60 -27.27 4.76
CA LEU A 32 14.35 -27.36 6.20
C LEU A 32 13.11 -26.57 6.60
N LYS A 33 12.93 -25.35 6.08
CA LYS A 33 11.77 -24.53 6.42
C LYS A 33 10.46 -25.10 5.85
N THR A 34 10.46 -25.58 4.61
CA THR A 34 9.27 -26.15 3.95
C THR A 34 8.86 -27.51 4.50
N ARG A 35 9.81 -28.42 4.72
CA ARG A 35 9.49 -29.82 5.09
C ARG A 35 9.39 -30.04 6.60
N CYS A 36 10.07 -29.24 7.41
CA CYS A 36 10.09 -29.41 8.86
C CYS A 36 9.18 -28.43 9.62
N GLY A 37 8.34 -27.67 8.91
CA GLY A 37 7.30 -26.81 9.50
C GLY A 37 7.85 -25.82 10.54
N GLY A 38 9.06 -25.28 10.30
CA GLY A 38 9.71 -24.34 11.21
C GLY A 38 10.39 -24.94 12.45
N LYS A 39 10.24 -26.24 12.73
CA LYS A 39 10.85 -26.90 13.92
C LYS A 39 12.39 -26.86 13.92
N LEU A 40 12.99 -26.80 12.73
CA LEU A 40 14.44 -26.66 12.53
C LEU A 40 14.81 -25.25 12.04
N GLY A 41 14.06 -24.23 12.47
CA GLY A 41 14.28 -22.84 12.07
C GLY A 41 15.71 -22.35 12.38
N PHE A 42 16.33 -22.83 13.45
CA PHE A 42 17.71 -22.48 13.79
C PHE A 42 18.73 -23.00 12.77
N LEU A 43 18.52 -24.20 12.19
CA LEU A 43 19.38 -24.72 11.13
C LEU A 43 19.17 -23.97 9.82
N ALA A 44 17.92 -23.64 9.50
CA ALA A 44 17.62 -22.79 8.34
C ALA A 44 18.30 -21.42 8.48
N ASN A 45 18.31 -20.85 9.70
CA ASN A 45 19.02 -19.62 10.01
C ASN A 45 20.53 -19.78 9.91
N TYR A 46 21.10 -20.87 10.43
CA TYR A 46 22.52 -21.17 10.29
C TYR A 46 22.96 -21.16 8.82
N PHE A 47 22.26 -21.91 7.96
CA PHE A 47 22.60 -21.97 6.53
C PHE A 47 22.45 -20.60 5.85
N LEU A 48 21.44 -19.83 6.21
CA LEU A 48 21.21 -18.51 5.63
C LEU A 48 22.26 -17.48 6.10
N SER A 49 22.64 -17.48 7.38
CA SER A 49 23.77 -16.68 7.89
C SER A 49 25.11 -17.11 7.29
N HIS A 50 25.31 -18.42 7.06
CA HIS A 50 26.51 -18.92 6.41
C HIS A 50 26.62 -18.42 4.96
N THR A 51 25.52 -18.45 4.19
CA THR A 51 25.52 -17.86 2.83
C THR A 51 25.89 -16.38 2.83
N GLN A 52 25.48 -15.61 3.84
CA GLN A 52 25.83 -14.19 3.93
C GLN A 52 27.32 -13.97 4.20
N SER A 53 27.92 -14.78 5.08
CA SER A 53 29.35 -14.72 5.32
C SER A 53 30.14 -14.97 4.04
N LEU A 54 29.70 -15.92 3.22
CA LEU A 54 30.33 -16.23 1.94
C LEU A 54 30.13 -15.09 0.92
N CYS A 55 28.94 -14.48 0.87
CA CYS A 55 28.64 -13.37 -0.02
C CYS A 55 29.34 -12.04 0.37
N GLY A 56 29.67 -11.85 1.65
CA GLY A 56 30.36 -10.64 2.15
C GLY A 56 31.87 -10.63 1.87
N LEU A 57 32.46 -11.79 1.59
CA LEU A 57 33.89 -11.93 1.29
C LEU A 57 34.21 -11.68 -0.19
N GLU A 58 33.27 -12.00 -1.09
CA GLU A 58 33.41 -11.76 -2.53
C GLU A 58 32.09 -11.19 -3.11
N HIS A 59 32.06 -9.88 -3.39
CA HIS A 59 30.91 -9.18 -3.97
C HIS A 59 30.43 -9.74 -5.34
N SER A 60 31.14 -10.71 -5.93
CA SER A 60 30.83 -11.40 -7.19
C SER A 60 30.11 -12.74 -7.03
N ALA A 61 29.91 -13.24 -5.80
CA ALA A 61 29.43 -14.60 -5.56
C ALA A 61 27.89 -14.75 -5.43
N ILE A 62 27.13 -13.65 -5.36
CA ILE A 62 25.67 -13.69 -5.19
C ILE A 62 24.99 -14.02 -6.53
N PRO A 63 24.21 -15.11 -6.63
CA PRO A 63 23.38 -15.34 -7.81
C PRO A 63 22.34 -14.22 -7.97
N ASP A 64 22.17 -13.71 -9.20
CA ASP A 64 21.25 -12.59 -9.55
C ASP A 64 19.80 -12.76 -9.03
N SER A 65 19.41 -14.01 -8.75
CA SER A 65 18.11 -14.46 -8.25
C SER A 65 17.89 -14.31 -6.74
N LEU A 66 18.95 -14.12 -5.96
CA LEU A 66 18.95 -14.23 -4.50
C LEU A 66 19.25 -12.95 -3.67
N PRO A 67 19.42 -11.72 -4.23
CA PRO A 67 19.69 -10.53 -3.42
C PRO A 67 18.65 -10.28 -2.32
N TRP A 68 17.39 -10.61 -2.58
CA TRP A 68 16.30 -10.40 -1.64
C TRP A 68 16.45 -11.20 -0.34
N LEU A 69 17.01 -12.41 -0.40
CA LEU A 69 17.26 -13.24 0.79
C LEU A 69 18.43 -12.74 1.62
N CYS A 70 19.34 -12.00 1.01
CA CYS A 70 20.43 -11.32 1.71
C CYS A 70 19.96 -10.00 2.33
N HIS A 71 18.83 -9.44 1.87
CA HIS A 71 18.26 -8.20 2.42
C HIS A 71 17.55 -8.44 3.77
N PRO A 72 17.65 -7.53 4.76
CA PRO A 72 17.03 -7.71 6.07
C PRO A 72 15.52 -8.03 6.03
N LEU A 73 14.78 -7.37 5.13
CA LEU A 73 13.34 -7.65 4.93
C LEU A 73 13.06 -9.06 4.42
N GLY A 74 13.89 -9.56 3.50
CA GLY A 74 13.72 -10.91 2.96
C GLY A 74 14.12 -11.98 3.97
N GLN A 75 15.14 -11.74 4.78
CA GLN A 75 15.50 -12.61 5.91
C GLN A 75 14.37 -12.69 6.94
N LYS A 76 13.86 -11.54 7.36
CA LYS A 76 12.75 -11.44 8.30
C LYS A 76 11.53 -12.19 7.79
N PHE A 77 11.14 -11.94 6.54
CA PHE A 77 10.06 -12.66 5.88
C PHE A 77 10.34 -14.16 5.82
N PHE A 78 11.55 -14.54 5.42
CA PHE A 78 11.96 -15.92 5.29
C PHE A 78 11.92 -16.65 6.63
N MET A 79 12.18 -16.00 7.77
CA MET A 79 12.21 -16.63 9.10
C MET A 79 10.88 -16.56 9.85
N GLU A 80 10.25 -15.39 9.88
CA GLU A 80 9.11 -15.10 10.77
C GLU A 80 7.75 -15.46 10.16
N ARG A 81 7.60 -15.38 8.83
CA ARG A 81 6.31 -15.62 8.18
C ARG A 81 6.12 -17.11 7.87
N SER A 82 4.87 -17.57 7.99
CA SER A 82 4.41 -18.88 7.55
C SER A 82 4.05 -18.83 6.07
N TRP A 83 5.04 -18.98 5.19
CA TRP A 83 4.80 -19.16 3.76
C TRP A 83 4.71 -20.66 3.41
N SER A 84 3.93 -21.00 2.38
CA SER A 84 3.74 -22.37 1.91
C SER A 84 4.04 -22.47 0.43
N VAL A 85 4.79 -23.49 0.03
CA VAL A 85 5.00 -23.85 -1.38
C VAL A 85 3.76 -24.59 -1.85
N LYS A 86 2.99 -24.00 -2.77
CA LYS A 86 1.76 -24.60 -3.31
C LYS A 86 2.10 -25.37 -4.59
N LEU A 87 1.65 -26.62 -4.71
CA LEU A 87 1.87 -27.45 -5.90
C LEU A 87 1.04 -27.00 -7.12
N ALA A 88 -0.13 -26.40 -6.89
CA ALA A 88 -0.97 -25.87 -7.95
C ALA A 88 -0.72 -24.37 -8.10
N ALA A 89 -0.31 -23.95 -9.29
CA ALA A 89 -0.21 -22.54 -9.64
C ALA A 89 -1.62 -21.94 -9.64
N LYS A 90 -1.90 -21.10 -8.64
CA LYS A 90 -3.11 -20.27 -8.62
C LYS A 90 -2.69 -18.88 -9.08
N GLU A 91 -3.36 -18.36 -10.10
CA GLU A 91 -3.11 -17.02 -10.63
C GLU A 91 -3.32 -15.99 -9.51
N SER A 92 -2.37 -15.07 -9.37
CA SER A 92 -2.42 -13.97 -8.41
C SER A 92 -2.62 -12.67 -9.17
N LEU A 93 -3.45 -11.79 -8.61
CA LEU A 93 -3.65 -10.46 -9.17
C LEU A 93 -2.43 -9.56 -8.96
N TYR A 94 -1.52 -9.89 -8.05
CA TYR A 94 -0.49 -8.98 -7.55
C TYR A 94 0.94 -9.32 -7.99
N CYS A 95 1.18 -10.55 -8.42
CA CYS A 95 2.48 -10.99 -8.92
C CYS A 95 2.31 -12.01 -10.05
N ALA A 96 3.19 -11.93 -11.05
CA ALA A 96 3.27 -12.88 -12.14
C ALA A 96 3.53 -14.30 -11.62
N GLN A 97 2.94 -15.28 -12.30
CA GLN A 97 3.17 -16.68 -12.00
C GLN A 97 4.66 -17.01 -12.16
N ARG A 98 5.24 -17.61 -11.13
CA ARG A 98 6.63 -18.11 -11.14
C ARG A 98 6.66 -19.60 -11.44
N ASN A 99 7.85 -20.13 -11.71
CA ASN A 99 8.04 -21.56 -11.93
C ASN A 99 7.51 -22.37 -10.72
N PRO A 100 6.43 -23.16 -10.86
CA PRO A 100 5.86 -23.90 -9.75
C PRO A 100 6.76 -25.06 -9.30
N ALA A 101 7.70 -25.51 -10.14
CA ALA A 101 8.67 -26.53 -9.76
C ALA A 101 9.83 -25.98 -8.92
N ASP A 102 10.01 -24.64 -8.88
CA ASP A 102 11.07 -24.00 -8.11
C ASP A 102 10.53 -23.43 -6.78
N PRO A 103 10.91 -24.00 -5.61
CA PRO A 103 10.51 -23.46 -4.32
C PRO A 103 11.02 -22.03 -4.08
N VAL A 104 12.17 -21.62 -4.63
CA VAL A 104 12.70 -20.26 -4.41
C VAL A 104 11.81 -19.24 -5.10
N ALA A 105 11.44 -19.53 -6.35
CA ALA A 105 10.60 -18.66 -7.13
C ALA A 105 9.22 -18.48 -6.48
N GLN A 106 8.68 -19.55 -5.87
CA GLN A 106 7.43 -19.45 -5.10
C GLN A 106 7.57 -18.60 -3.83
N VAL A 107 8.66 -18.76 -3.06
CA VAL A 107 8.88 -17.94 -1.86
C VAL A 107 9.14 -16.49 -2.22
N HIS A 108 9.91 -16.23 -3.28
CA HIS A 108 10.11 -14.88 -3.81
C HIS A 108 8.79 -14.23 -4.23
N GLN A 109 7.92 -14.95 -4.93
CA GLN A 109 6.58 -14.44 -5.27
C GLN A 109 5.76 -14.11 -4.01
N ALA A 110 5.84 -14.92 -2.96
CA ALA A 110 5.20 -14.63 -1.69
C ALA A 110 5.81 -13.43 -0.97
N PHE A 111 7.13 -13.27 -1.06
CA PHE A 111 7.86 -12.12 -0.51
C PHE A 111 7.46 -10.82 -1.21
N CYS A 112 7.43 -10.78 -2.55
CA CYS A 112 6.98 -9.62 -3.32
C CYS A 112 5.55 -9.20 -2.95
N ARG A 113 4.62 -10.16 -2.86
CA ARG A 113 3.24 -9.91 -2.41
C ARG A 113 3.20 -9.36 -0.99
N ASN A 114 3.98 -9.91 -0.08
CA ASN A 114 4.05 -9.43 1.30
C ASN A 114 4.61 -8.01 1.37
N LEU A 115 5.64 -7.65 0.60
CA LEU A 115 6.15 -6.28 0.56
C LEU A 115 5.08 -5.30 0.07
N LEU A 116 4.36 -5.67 -1.00
CA LEU A 116 3.24 -4.86 -1.50
C LEU A 116 2.13 -4.74 -0.43
N GLU A 117 1.77 -5.82 0.23
CA GLU A 117 0.80 -5.83 1.32
C GLU A 117 1.24 -4.91 2.46
N GLN A 118 2.49 -5.00 2.93
CA GLN A 118 3.00 -4.13 3.98
C GLN A 118 3.03 -2.66 3.54
N ALA A 119 3.36 -2.37 2.28
CA ALA A 119 3.28 -1.02 1.74
C ALA A 119 1.85 -0.46 1.82
N VAL A 120 0.86 -1.18 1.28
CA VAL A 120 -0.54 -0.75 1.27
C VAL A 120 -1.12 -0.70 2.68
N GLU A 121 -0.82 -1.67 3.55
CA GLU A 121 -1.25 -1.67 4.94
C GLU A 121 -0.72 -0.48 5.71
N SER A 122 0.52 -0.06 5.47
CA SER A 122 1.10 1.12 6.13
C SER A 122 0.45 2.45 5.70
N LEU A 123 -0.25 2.46 4.56
CA LEU A 123 -1.04 3.62 4.11
C LEU A 123 -2.43 3.66 4.75
N VAL A 124 -3.03 2.49 4.99
CA VAL A 124 -4.43 2.33 5.40
C VAL A 124 -4.57 2.22 6.93
N LYS A 125 -3.61 1.57 7.61
CA LYS A 125 -3.70 1.36 9.05
C LYS A 125 -3.21 2.59 9.80
N PRO A 126 -3.95 3.07 10.82
CA PRO A 126 -3.49 4.16 11.65
C PRO A 126 -2.22 3.76 12.39
N GLN A 127 -1.16 4.54 12.22
CA GLN A 127 0.12 4.30 12.89
C GLN A 127 -0.08 4.54 14.40
N ALA A 128 -0.13 3.46 15.18
CA ALA A 128 -0.09 3.56 16.63
C ALA A 128 1.31 4.08 17.02
N LYS A 129 1.39 5.27 17.61
CA LYS A 129 2.65 5.82 18.10
C LYS A 129 3.36 4.77 18.97
N LYS A 130 4.62 4.47 18.63
CA LYS A 130 5.54 3.85 19.60
C LYS A 130 5.62 4.75 20.83
N LYS A 131 5.71 4.12 22.00
CA LYS A 131 5.76 4.79 23.31
C LYS A 131 6.77 5.95 23.31
N ALA A 132 6.38 7.05 23.96
CA ALA A 132 7.23 8.20 24.23
C ALA A 132 8.51 7.75 24.95
N GLY A 133 9.62 7.73 24.21
CA GLY A 133 10.92 7.28 24.72
C GLY A 133 12.03 7.44 23.69
N ASP A 134 11.74 7.18 22.43
CA ASP A 134 12.72 7.39 21.35
C ASP A 134 12.43 8.71 20.63
N GLN A 135 13.45 9.58 20.55
CA GLN A 135 13.51 10.64 19.54
C GLN A 135 13.64 9.98 18.17
N GLU A 136 12.60 9.30 17.70
CA GLU A 136 12.49 8.88 16.31
C GLU A 136 12.19 10.15 15.50
N GLU A 137 13.21 10.57 14.76
CA GLU A 137 13.18 11.55 13.68
C GLU A 137 11.81 11.57 12.99
N GLU A 138 11.15 12.74 12.93
CA GLU A 138 9.80 12.96 12.38
C GLU A 138 9.72 12.46 10.92
N SER A 139 9.59 11.15 10.71
CA SER A 139 9.51 10.55 9.39
C SER A 139 8.09 10.71 8.86
N CYS A 140 7.95 11.19 7.62
CA CYS A 140 6.71 11.27 6.87
C CYS A 140 5.92 9.94 6.99
N ALA A 141 4.58 9.98 7.16
CA ALA A 141 3.78 8.77 7.35
C ALA A 141 3.82 7.82 6.13
N PHE A 142 4.27 8.33 4.98
CA PHE A 142 4.48 7.54 3.76
C PHE A 142 5.88 6.91 3.68
N SER A 143 6.81 7.23 4.59
CA SER A 143 8.21 6.77 4.53
C SER A 143 8.32 5.25 4.53
N SER A 144 7.61 4.58 5.45
CA SER A 144 7.59 3.12 5.52
C SER A 144 7.04 2.48 4.25
N ALA A 145 5.98 3.06 3.68
CA ALA A 145 5.36 2.55 2.45
C ALA A 145 6.35 2.67 1.28
N LEU A 146 7.00 3.82 1.14
CA LEU A 146 7.96 4.09 0.08
C LEU A 146 9.21 3.22 0.21
N GLU A 147 9.67 2.92 1.43
CA GLU A 147 10.79 1.98 1.66
C GLU A 147 10.43 0.57 1.16
N TYR A 148 9.24 0.07 1.49
CA TYR A 148 8.78 -1.23 0.99
C TYR A 148 8.67 -1.25 -0.54
N LEU A 149 8.11 -0.20 -1.15
CA LEU A 149 7.99 -0.10 -2.61
C LEU A 149 9.35 0.04 -3.31
N LYS A 150 10.28 0.79 -2.73
CA LYS A 150 11.65 0.94 -3.26
C LYS A 150 12.41 -0.38 -3.23
N SER A 151 12.33 -1.11 -2.11
CA SER A 151 12.88 -2.46 -2.02
C SER A 151 12.23 -3.39 -3.04
N LEU A 152 10.90 -3.35 -3.16
CA LEU A 152 10.16 -4.18 -4.11
C LEU A 152 10.58 -3.91 -5.56
N HIS A 153 10.67 -2.65 -5.96
CA HIS A 153 11.12 -2.23 -7.28
C HIS A 153 12.54 -2.74 -7.58
N SER A 154 13.47 -2.59 -6.62
CA SER A 154 14.83 -3.11 -6.74
C SER A 154 14.87 -4.62 -6.99
N PHE A 155 14.02 -5.42 -6.34
CA PHE A 155 14.00 -6.88 -6.51
C PHE A 155 13.25 -7.34 -7.77
N VAL A 156 12.28 -6.56 -8.23
CA VAL A 156 11.53 -6.86 -9.46
C VAL A 156 12.35 -6.54 -10.71
N ASP A 157 13.21 -5.52 -10.65
CA ASP A 157 14.06 -5.10 -11.77
C ASP A 157 15.44 -5.76 -11.79
N SER A 158 15.95 -6.25 -10.65
CA SER A 158 17.23 -6.98 -10.60
C SER A 158 17.21 -8.30 -11.37
N VAL A 159 16.03 -8.84 -11.69
CA VAL A 159 15.88 -10.12 -12.39
C VAL A 159 15.85 -9.95 -13.92
N GLY A 160 16.85 -9.24 -14.46
CA GLY A 160 16.95 -8.87 -15.88
C GLY A 160 16.76 -10.02 -16.88
N PHE A 161 16.44 -9.64 -18.13
CA PHE A 161 16.12 -10.51 -19.26
C PHE A 161 17.03 -11.77 -19.35
N ALA A 162 16.41 -12.94 -19.32
CA ALA A 162 17.09 -14.22 -19.43
C ALA A 162 17.90 -14.32 -20.75
N ALA A 163 19.17 -14.71 -20.64
CA ALA A 163 19.97 -15.20 -21.76
C ALA A 163 19.42 -16.55 -22.27
N PRO A 164 19.63 -16.92 -23.54
CA PRO A 164 19.00 -18.08 -24.16
C PRO A 164 19.35 -19.41 -23.45
N PRO A 165 18.44 -20.41 -23.49
CA PRO A 165 18.38 -21.57 -22.58
C PRO A 165 19.53 -22.58 -22.68
N PHE A 166 20.55 -22.36 -23.52
CA PHE A 166 21.61 -23.34 -23.80
C PHE A 166 23.00 -22.98 -23.27
N SER A 167 23.14 -21.86 -22.56
CA SER A 167 24.37 -21.58 -21.80
C SER A 167 24.19 -22.07 -20.38
N SER A 168 25.11 -22.90 -19.88
CA SER A 168 25.18 -23.49 -18.52
C SER A 168 25.05 -22.44 -17.40
N SER A 169 23.86 -21.90 -17.22
CA SER A 169 23.51 -20.90 -16.22
C SER A 169 22.66 -21.57 -15.14
N SER A 170 22.87 -21.16 -13.89
CA SER A 170 22.31 -21.86 -12.73
C SER A 170 20.79 -21.95 -12.78
N VAL A 171 20.25 -23.02 -12.20
CA VAL A 171 18.80 -23.34 -12.19
C VAL A 171 17.96 -22.16 -11.66
N PHE A 172 18.55 -21.30 -10.84
CA PHE A 172 17.88 -20.14 -10.24
C PHE A 172 17.80 -18.92 -11.18
N LYS A 173 18.67 -18.79 -12.20
CA LYS A 173 18.64 -17.66 -13.16
C LYS A 173 17.42 -17.69 -14.08
N LEU A 174 16.90 -18.88 -14.44
CA LEU A 174 15.74 -19.01 -15.32
C LEU A 174 14.38 -18.87 -14.60
N ALA A 175 14.33 -18.98 -13.27
CA ALA A 175 13.07 -19.23 -12.56
C ALA A 175 12.28 -17.96 -12.17
N LEU A 176 12.93 -16.81 -12.15
CA LEU A 176 12.42 -15.57 -11.56
C LEU A 176 12.10 -14.46 -12.58
N GLY A 177 11.74 -14.80 -13.82
CA GLY A 177 11.47 -13.82 -14.89
C GLY A 177 10.64 -12.57 -14.50
N PRO A 178 10.70 -11.49 -15.29
CA PRO A 178 10.26 -10.15 -14.89
C PRO A 178 8.80 -10.13 -14.40
N ASP A 179 8.57 -9.51 -13.24
CA ASP A 179 7.23 -9.44 -12.64
C ASP A 179 6.50 -8.17 -13.07
N VAL A 180 5.99 -8.19 -14.32
CA VAL A 180 5.25 -7.05 -14.88
C VAL A 180 3.99 -6.70 -14.10
N ILE A 181 3.37 -7.68 -13.44
CA ILE A 181 2.18 -7.48 -12.60
C ILE A 181 2.56 -6.74 -11.33
N CYS A 182 3.56 -7.23 -10.59
CA CYS A 182 4.01 -6.61 -9.36
C CYS A 182 4.58 -5.20 -9.60
N ARG A 183 5.28 -5.01 -10.72
CA ARG A 183 5.75 -3.68 -11.16
C ARG A 183 4.58 -2.72 -11.34
N TRP A 184 3.55 -3.11 -12.09
CA TRP A 184 2.36 -2.27 -12.31
C TRP A 184 1.68 -1.86 -11.00
N TRP A 185 1.53 -2.79 -10.05
CA TRP A 185 0.99 -2.49 -8.71
C TRP A 185 1.88 -1.54 -7.91
N THR A 186 3.21 -1.74 -7.97
CA THR A 186 4.19 -0.86 -7.33
C THR A 186 4.05 0.57 -7.86
N SER A 187 3.92 0.73 -9.18
CA SER A 187 3.69 2.02 -9.83
C SER A 187 2.34 2.62 -9.41
N ALA A 188 1.25 1.85 -9.43
CA ALA A 188 -0.07 2.34 -9.03
C ALA A 188 -0.10 2.86 -7.57
N VAL A 189 0.53 2.15 -6.63
CA VAL A 189 0.62 2.58 -5.23
C VAL A 189 1.57 3.78 -5.09
N THR A 190 2.69 3.81 -5.82
CA THR A 190 3.63 4.95 -5.82
C THR A 190 2.96 6.22 -6.36
N LEU A 191 2.15 6.10 -7.41
CA LEU A 191 1.34 7.19 -7.96
C LEU A 191 0.35 7.71 -6.92
N ALA A 192 -0.33 6.81 -6.20
CA ALA A 192 -1.26 7.19 -5.14
C ALA A 192 -0.56 7.97 -4.00
N ILE A 193 0.61 7.49 -3.54
CA ILE A 193 1.41 8.20 -2.53
C ILE A 193 1.87 9.56 -3.05
N SER A 194 2.40 9.63 -4.27
CA SER A 194 2.87 10.87 -4.89
C SER A 194 1.74 11.89 -5.02
N TRP A 195 0.53 11.42 -5.35
CA TRP A 195 -0.66 12.25 -5.39
C TRP A 195 -0.99 12.78 -4.00
N LEU A 196 -1.08 11.94 -2.97
CA LEU A 196 -1.34 12.37 -1.59
C LEU A 196 -0.29 13.38 -1.09
N GLN A 197 0.97 13.19 -1.45
CA GLN A 197 2.08 14.11 -1.15
C GLN A 197 2.03 15.43 -1.92
N GLY A 198 1.10 15.61 -2.86
CA GLY A 198 1.02 16.79 -3.72
C GLY A 198 2.17 16.92 -4.72
N ASN A 199 2.92 15.84 -4.97
CA ASN A 199 4.02 15.81 -5.93
C ASN A 199 3.49 15.52 -7.35
N ASP A 200 2.92 16.55 -7.97
CA ASP A 200 2.25 16.43 -9.27
C ASP A 200 3.20 15.96 -10.40
N ALA A 201 4.50 16.31 -10.34
CA ALA A 201 5.49 15.84 -11.31
C ALA A 201 5.71 14.32 -11.23
N ALA A 202 5.80 13.76 -10.03
CA ALA A 202 5.94 12.32 -9.82
C ALA A 202 4.68 11.56 -10.26
N VAL A 203 3.48 12.13 -10.07
CA VAL A 203 2.22 11.55 -10.57
C VAL A 203 2.24 11.40 -12.09
N CYS A 204 2.67 12.43 -12.83
CA CYS A 204 2.77 12.38 -14.29
C CYS A 204 3.77 11.32 -14.78
N SER A 205 4.93 11.22 -14.12
CA SER A 205 5.95 10.21 -14.47
C SER A 205 5.42 8.79 -14.29
N CYS A 206 4.80 8.53 -13.14
CA CYS A 206 4.34 7.20 -12.77
C CYS A 206 3.10 6.74 -13.56
N LEU A 207 2.28 7.69 -14.04
CA LEU A 207 1.07 7.35 -14.81
C LEU A 207 1.41 6.57 -16.09
N THR A 208 2.54 6.88 -16.75
CA THR A 208 2.94 6.22 -18.00
C THR A 208 3.06 4.69 -17.83
N GLU A 209 3.49 4.23 -16.66
CA GLU A 209 3.57 2.81 -16.32
C GLU A 209 2.19 2.22 -15.98
N VAL A 210 1.35 2.99 -15.28
CA VAL A 210 0.00 2.55 -14.86
C VAL A 210 -0.97 2.47 -16.05
N GLU A 211 -0.78 3.29 -17.09
CA GLU A 211 -1.60 3.27 -18.31
C GLU A 211 -1.48 1.96 -19.09
N HIS A 212 -0.33 1.29 -18.99
CA HIS A 212 -0.05 0.03 -19.67
C HIS A 212 -0.38 -1.16 -18.77
N VAL A 213 -1.67 -1.48 -18.63
CA VAL A 213 -2.13 -2.64 -17.86
C VAL A 213 -1.55 -3.94 -18.47
N PRO A 214 -0.85 -4.78 -17.69
CA PRO A 214 -0.33 -6.05 -18.19
C PRO A 214 -1.44 -6.94 -18.77
N LYS A 215 -1.20 -7.56 -19.94
CA LYS A 215 -2.16 -8.46 -20.62
C LYS A 215 -2.71 -9.56 -19.70
N ALA A 216 -1.87 -10.07 -18.79
CA ALA A 216 -2.28 -11.08 -17.82
C ALA A 216 -3.41 -10.57 -16.90
N LEU A 217 -3.39 -9.29 -16.51
CA LEU A 217 -4.44 -8.68 -15.71
C LEU A 217 -5.67 -8.30 -16.54
N GLU A 218 -5.49 -7.95 -17.82
CA GLU A 218 -6.60 -7.69 -18.74
C GLU A 218 -7.47 -8.94 -18.89
N VAL A 219 -6.85 -10.10 -19.10
CA VAL A 219 -7.57 -11.38 -19.26
C VAL A 219 -8.36 -11.76 -18.00
N THR A 220 -7.88 -11.42 -16.81
CA THR A 220 -8.60 -11.71 -15.56
C THR A 220 -9.87 -10.86 -15.40
N GLU A 221 -10.00 -9.75 -16.14
CA GLU A 221 -11.16 -8.84 -16.11
C GLU A 221 -11.53 -8.32 -14.69
N SER A 222 -10.57 -8.36 -13.76
CA SER A 222 -10.80 -8.11 -12.33
C SER A 222 -11.40 -6.72 -12.08
N PRO A 223 -12.56 -6.63 -11.38
CA PRO A 223 -13.14 -5.34 -11.00
C PRO A 223 -12.19 -4.51 -10.13
N LEU A 224 -11.37 -5.15 -9.29
CA LEU A 224 -10.45 -4.43 -8.39
C LEU A 224 -9.33 -3.72 -9.17
N VAL A 225 -8.73 -4.41 -10.15
CA VAL A 225 -7.71 -3.83 -11.03
C VAL A 225 -8.27 -2.62 -11.79
N LYS A 226 -9.49 -2.76 -12.33
CA LYS A 226 -10.18 -1.67 -13.03
C LYS A 226 -10.48 -0.48 -12.12
N ALA A 227 -10.88 -0.74 -10.87
CA ALA A 227 -11.14 0.32 -9.89
C ALA A 227 -9.91 1.20 -9.66
N ILE A 228 -8.75 0.57 -9.46
CA ILE A 228 -7.49 1.28 -9.18
C ILE A 228 -6.94 1.98 -10.40
N PHE A 229 -7.01 1.34 -11.56
CA PHE A 229 -6.67 1.97 -12.82
C PHE A 229 -7.46 3.27 -13.02
N HIS A 230 -8.78 3.23 -12.85
CA HIS A 230 -9.62 4.42 -12.97
C HIS A 230 -9.39 5.45 -11.87
N ALA A 231 -9.07 5.02 -10.64
CA ALA A 231 -8.66 5.93 -9.57
C ALA A 231 -7.35 6.66 -9.92
N CYS A 232 -6.36 5.96 -10.49
CA CYS A 232 -5.10 6.57 -10.97
C CYS A 232 -5.34 7.57 -12.10
N LYS A 233 -6.21 7.24 -13.06
CA LYS A 233 -6.61 8.19 -14.11
C LYS A 233 -7.32 9.43 -13.55
N ALA A 234 -8.17 9.25 -12.53
CA ALA A 234 -8.79 10.38 -11.83
C ALA A 234 -7.74 11.24 -11.11
N MET A 235 -6.78 10.62 -10.41
CA MET A 235 -5.66 11.32 -9.76
C MET A 235 -4.90 12.21 -10.73
N HIS A 236 -4.51 11.71 -11.89
CA HIS A 236 -3.83 12.50 -12.90
C HIS A 236 -4.72 13.59 -13.52
N ALA A 237 -5.97 13.26 -13.90
CA ALA A 237 -6.88 14.24 -14.47
C ALA A 237 -7.18 15.40 -13.48
N SER A 238 -7.17 15.11 -12.17
CA SER A 238 -7.36 16.11 -11.10
C SER A 238 -6.27 17.19 -11.06
N LEU A 239 -5.10 16.93 -11.65
CA LEU A 239 -3.99 17.90 -11.72
C LEU A 239 -4.31 19.06 -12.68
N SER A 240 -5.13 18.80 -13.69
CA SER A 240 -5.51 19.80 -14.68
C SER A 240 -6.36 20.91 -14.06
N ALA A 241 -5.98 22.17 -14.31
CA ALA A 241 -6.78 23.33 -13.95
C ALA A 241 -7.94 23.60 -14.93
N LYS A 242 -7.98 22.93 -16.09
CA LYS A 242 -9.02 23.12 -17.10
C LYS A 242 -10.32 22.42 -16.68
N ALA A 243 -11.47 23.04 -17.00
CA ALA A 243 -12.80 22.48 -16.72
C ALA A 243 -12.98 21.06 -17.30
N ASP A 244 -12.48 20.82 -18.52
CA ASP A 244 -12.51 19.50 -19.17
C ASP A 244 -11.73 18.44 -18.38
N GLY A 245 -10.61 18.84 -17.77
CA GLY A 245 -9.79 17.96 -16.94
C GLY A 245 -10.48 17.58 -15.63
N GLN A 246 -11.17 18.53 -15.00
CA GLN A 246 -11.97 18.29 -13.80
C GLN A 246 -13.15 17.36 -14.08
N GLN A 247 -13.85 17.56 -15.20
CA GLN A 247 -14.95 16.68 -15.62
C GLN A 247 -14.46 15.26 -15.91
N ASN A 248 -13.32 15.11 -16.59
CA ASN A 248 -12.69 13.81 -16.85
C ASN A 248 -12.24 13.11 -15.57
N SER A 249 -11.76 13.87 -14.59
CA SER A 249 -11.42 13.36 -13.26
C SER A 249 -12.65 12.83 -12.53
N PHE A 250 -13.77 13.56 -12.56
CA PHE A 250 -15.02 13.14 -11.94
C PHE A 250 -15.57 11.87 -12.61
N PHE A 251 -15.62 11.84 -13.95
CA PHE A 251 -16.06 10.66 -14.70
C PHE A 251 -15.20 9.42 -14.39
N SER A 252 -13.87 9.57 -14.34
CA SER A 252 -12.97 8.48 -13.98
C SER A 252 -13.19 8.01 -12.54
N CYS A 253 -13.45 8.93 -11.61
CA CYS A 253 -13.75 8.62 -10.22
C CYS A 253 -15.07 7.83 -10.07
N GLU A 254 -16.10 8.16 -10.84
CA GLU A 254 -17.37 7.43 -10.86
C GLU A 254 -17.19 6.01 -11.42
N ARG A 255 -16.43 5.87 -12.52
CA ARG A 255 -16.09 4.54 -13.06
C ARG A 255 -15.32 3.69 -12.05
N ALA A 256 -14.32 4.27 -11.39
CA ALA A 256 -13.57 3.59 -10.34
C ALA A 256 -14.48 3.09 -9.21
N SER A 257 -15.45 3.91 -8.81
CA SER A 257 -16.41 3.57 -7.75
C SER A 257 -17.34 2.42 -8.15
N GLY A 258 -17.83 2.41 -9.39
CA GLY A 258 -18.63 1.31 -9.91
C GLY A 258 -17.85 -0.02 -9.91
N HIS A 259 -16.58 0.00 -10.32
CA HIS A 259 -15.72 -1.18 -10.30
C HIS A 259 -15.37 -1.65 -8.87
N LEU A 260 -15.13 -0.72 -7.95
CA LEU A 260 -14.91 -1.02 -6.54
C LEU A 260 -16.15 -1.67 -5.90
N TRP A 261 -17.34 -1.12 -6.19
CA TRP A 261 -18.60 -1.70 -5.74
C TRP A 261 -18.79 -3.14 -6.25
N SER A 262 -18.46 -3.40 -7.52
CA SER A 262 -18.47 -4.75 -8.06
C SER A 262 -17.45 -5.66 -7.35
N SER A 263 -16.24 -5.18 -7.06
CA SER A 263 -15.22 -5.93 -6.32
C SER A 263 -15.67 -6.33 -4.91
N LEU A 264 -16.41 -5.46 -4.21
CA LEU A 264 -16.93 -5.74 -2.87
C LEU A 264 -18.07 -6.78 -2.86
N ASN A 265 -18.81 -6.89 -3.96
CA ASN A 265 -19.96 -7.81 -4.06
C ASN A 265 -19.59 -9.16 -4.70
N VAL A 266 -18.48 -9.23 -5.44
CA VAL A 266 -17.96 -10.48 -5.97
C VAL A 266 -17.21 -11.20 -4.84
N SER A 267 -17.81 -12.26 -4.31
CA SER A 267 -17.13 -13.19 -3.40
C SER A 267 -16.14 -14.05 -4.20
N GLU A 268 -15.05 -13.44 -4.64
CA GLU A 268 -14.00 -14.13 -5.37
C GLU A 268 -13.25 -15.05 -4.40
N ALA A 269 -13.33 -16.37 -4.62
CA ALA A 269 -12.56 -17.38 -3.89
C ALA A 269 -11.07 -17.34 -4.29
N THR A 270 -10.44 -16.16 -4.18
CA THR A 270 -9.05 -15.93 -4.53
C THR A 270 -8.14 -16.19 -3.32
N SER A 271 -6.90 -16.61 -3.58
CA SER A 271 -5.92 -16.88 -2.51
C SER A 271 -5.36 -15.62 -1.86
N ASP A 272 -5.71 -14.44 -2.38
CA ASP A 272 -5.14 -13.15 -1.99
C ASP A 272 -6.16 -12.30 -1.21
N LEU A 273 -7.10 -12.94 -0.51
CA LEU A 273 -8.21 -12.28 0.20
C LEU A 273 -7.77 -11.15 1.16
N PRO A 274 -6.68 -11.29 1.96
CA PRO A 274 -6.22 -10.20 2.82
C PRO A 274 -5.75 -8.98 2.01
N LEU A 275 -4.92 -9.20 1.00
CA LEU A 275 -4.38 -8.12 0.15
C LEU A 275 -5.50 -7.45 -0.65
N ASN A 276 -6.46 -8.21 -1.18
CA ASN A 276 -7.67 -7.65 -1.82
C ASN A 276 -8.41 -6.68 -0.90
N HIS A 277 -8.62 -7.06 0.36
CA HIS A 277 -9.32 -6.21 1.31
C HIS A 277 -8.56 -4.92 1.59
N VAL A 278 -7.25 -5.00 1.86
CA VAL A 278 -6.43 -3.81 2.12
C VAL A 278 -6.41 -2.88 0.90
N VAL A 279 -6.33 -3.44 -0.31
CA VAL A 279 -6.36 -2.69 -1.56
C VAL A 279 -7.74 -2.07 -1.83
N GLN A 280 -8.83 -2.77 -1.51
CA GLN A 280 -10.18 -2.21 -1.56
C GLN A 280 -10.32 -1.01 -0.62
N VAL A 281 -9.81 -1.09 0.61
CA VAL A 281 -9.83 0.01 1.57
C VAL A 281 -8.99 1.19 1.07
N LEU A 282 -7.76 0.94 0.58
CA LEU A 282 -6.95 1.98 -0.05
C LEU A 282 -7.72 2.68 -1.19
N THR A 283 -8.40 1.90 -2.04
CA THR A 283 -9.17 2.44 -3.16
C THR A 283 -10.34 3.30 -2.67
N CYS A 284 -11.06 2.88 -1.62
CA CYS A 284 -12.09 3.69 -0.97
C CYS A 284 -11.53 5.04 -0.50
N ASP A 285 -10.42 5.00 0.25
CA ASP A 285 -9.80 6.20 0.84
C ASP A 285 -9.33 7.18 -0.24
N LEU A 286 -8.73 6.67 -1.32
CA LEU A 286 -8.31 7.48 -2.47
C LEU A 286 -9.51 8.11 -3.19
N LEU A 287 -10.60 7.36 -3.41
CA LEU A 287 -11.79 7.90 -4.06
C LEU A 287 -12.50 8.96 -3.21
N LEU A 288 -12.53 8.78 -1.89
CA LEU A 288 -13.02 9.80 -0.98
C LEU A 288 -12.15 11.06 -1.07
N SER A 289 -10.83 10.90 -1.00
CA SER A 289 -9.86 12.01 -1.11
C SER A 289 -9.95 12.74 -2.46
N LEU A 290 -10.15 12.02 -3.55
CA LEU A 290 -10.35 12.59 -4.89
C LEU A 290 -11.62 13.42 -4.97
N ARG A 291 -12.75 12.88 -4.50
CA ARG A 291 -14.02 13.57 -4.52
C ARG A 291 -14.01 14.83 -3.66
N THR A 292 -13.36 14.79 -2.50
CA THR A 292 -13.22 15.98 -1.64
C THR A 292 -12.45 17.08 -2.36
N ALA A 293 -11.31 16.74 -2.97
CA ALA A 293 -10.46 17.68 -3.70
C ALA A 293 -11.16 18.28 -4.94
N LEU A 294 -11.89 17.47 -5.71
CA LEU A 294 -12.62 17.96 -6.90
C LEU A 294 -13.75 18.93 -6.50
N ARG A 295 -14.51 18.62 -5.45
CA ARG A 295 -15.57 19.51 -4.95
C ARG A 295 -15.03 20.85 -4.46
N GLN A 296 -13.82 20.87 -3.88
CA GLN A 296 -13.16 22.13 -3.49
C GLN A 296 -12.87 23.02 -4.70
N LYS A 297 -12.29 22.45 -5.76
CA LYS A 297 -11.94 23.19 -6.98
C LYS A 297 -13.18 23.80 -7.64
N GLN A 298 -14.30 23.07 -7.64
CA GLN A 298 -15.57 23.56 -8.20
C GLN A 298 -16.18 24.71 -7.38
N ALA A 299 -16.08 24.67 -6.05
CA ALA A 299 -16.61 25.73 -5.17
C ALA A 299 -15.83 27.07 -5.25
N GLY A 300 -14.63 27.08 -5.86
CA GLY A 300 -13.84 28.29 -6.11
C GLY A 300 -14.23 29.07 -7.37
N ALA A 301 -14.93 28.44 -8.30
CA ALA A 301 -15.39 29.05 -9.55
C ALA A 301 -16.87 29.45 -9.44
N SER A 302 -17.12 30.63 -8.89
CA SER A 302 -18.35 31.42 -9.08
C SER A 302 -19.70 30.70 -8.90
N GLN A 303 -20.10 30.33 -7.67
CA GLN A 303 -21.50 29.98 -7.36
C GLN A 303 -21.79 29.86 -5.83
N ALA A 304 -21.43 30.87 -5.04
CA ALA A 304 -21.40 30.75 -3.58
C ALA A 304 -22.76 30.90 -2.83
N LEU A 305 -23.86 31.29 -3.50
CA LEU A 305 -25.10 31.69 -2.79
C LEU A 305 -26.34 30.84 -3.10
N ALA A 306 -26.50 30.31 -4.32
CA ALA A 306 -27.56 29.34 -4.63
C ALA A 306 -27.23 27.93 -4.09
N TYR A 307 -25.94 27.57 -4.12
CA TYR A 307 -25.44 26.25 -3.71
C TYR A 307 -25.41 26.03 -2.20
N ARG A 308 -25.54 27.08 -1.37
CA ARG A 308 -25.51 26.96 0.10
C ARG A 308 -26.75 26.27 0.70
N LYS A 309 -27.88 26.25 -0.02
CA LYS A 309 -29.11 25.55 0.42
C LYS A 309 -29.18 24.12 -0.12
N GLU A 310 -28.70 23.88 -1.33
CA GLU A 310 -28.56 22.51 -1.88
C GLU A 310 -27.46 21.73 -1.17
N PHE A 311 -26.34 22.35 -0.77
CA PHE A 311 -25.27 21.65 -0.06
C PHE A 311 -25.63 21.15 1.34
N LEU A 312 -26.61 21.73 2.03
CA LEU A 312 -27.00 21.20 3.34
C LEU A 312 -27.82 19.93 3.14
N HIS A 313 -28.74 19.92 2.18
CA HIS A 313 -29.47 18.71 1.81
C HIS A 313 -28.56 17.68 1.14
N GLU A 314 -27.63 18.09 0.27
CA GLU A 314 -26.73 17.20 -0.48
C GLU A 314 -25.48 16.78 0.30
N ALA A 315 -24.97 17.57 1.24
CA ALA A 315 -23.96 17.09 2.20
C ALA A 315 -24.61 16.19 3.25
N THR A 316 -25.87 16.47 3.65
CA THR A 316 -26.65 15.52 4.46
C THR A 316 -26.98 14.29 3.62
N VAL A 317 -27.27 14.40 2.32
CA VAL A 317 -27.48 13.28 1.39
C VAL A 317 -26.16 12.64 0.99
N CYS A 318 -24.98 13.25 1.07
CA CYS A 318 -23.69 12.58 0.88
C CYS A 318 -23.22 11.91 2.18
N LEU A 319 -23.62 12.44 3.34
CA LEU A 319 -23.57 11.75 4.63
C LEU A 319 -24.57 10.58 4.67
N MET A 320 -25.76 10.73 4.08
CA MET A 320 -26.84 9.71 4.06
C MET A 320 -26.76 8.75 2.85
N ALA A 321 -26.15 9.17 1.75
CA ALA A 321 -25.89 8.44 0.49
C ALA A 321 -24.38 8.38 0.27
N GLY A 322 -23.74 7.73 1.24
CA GLY A 322 -22.43 7.13 1.10
C GLY A 322 -22.36 5.75 1.75
N ALA A 323 -23.29 5.44 2.66
CA ALA A 323 -23.59 4.08 3.09
C ALA A 323 -25.04 4.06 3.56
N SER A 324 -25.87 3.16 3.03
CA SER A 324 -27.29 3.02 3.38
C SER A 324 -27.46 3.04 4.91
N PRO A 325 -28.25 3.98 5.50
CA PRO A 325 -28.23 4.26 6.94
C PRO A 325 -28.46 3.02 7.79
N THR A 326 -29.31 2.10 7.34
CA THR A 326 -29.59 0.85 8.05
C THR A 326 -28.44 -0.15 7.97
N ARG A 327 -27.72 -0.24 6.84
CA ARG A 327 -26.61 -1.20 6.67
C ARG A 327 -25.31 -0.68 7.28
N THR A 328 -25.07 0.63 7.27
CA THR A 328 -23.94 1.26 7.98
C THR A 328 -24.18 1.21 9.48
N HIS A 329 -25.41 1.50 9.94
CA HIS A 329 -25.79 1.33 11.35
C HIS A 329 -25.75 -0.14 11.75
N GLN A 330 -26.16 -1.09 10.89
CA GLN A 330 -26.04 -2.53 11.18
C GLN A 330 -24.57 -2.97 11.17
N LEU A 331 -23.72 -2.52 10.26
CA LEU A 331 -22.29 -2.88 10.25
C LEU A 331 -21.51 -2.21 11.38
N LEU A 332 -21.87 -0.98 11.77
CA LEU A 332 -21.39 -0.31 12.98
C LEU A 332 -21.91 -1.00 14.23
N GLU A 333 -23.20 -1.35 14.33
CA GLU A 333 -23.74 -2.12 15.46
C GLU A 333 -23.12 -3.51 15.53
N HIS A 334 -22.89 -4.19 14.40
CA HIS A 334 -22.32 -5.54 14.38
C HIS A 334 -20.83 -5.52 14.70
N SER A 335 -20.12 -4.45 14.30
CA SER A 335 -18.72 -4.21 14.68
C SER A 335 -18.59 -3.74 16.13
N LEU A 336 -19.52 -2.90 16.61
CA LEU A 336 -19.57 -2.43 18.00
C LEU A 336 -19.97 -3.58 18.91
N ARG A 337 -21.02 -4.35 18.61
CA ARG A 337 -21.45 -5.53 19.38
C ARG A 337 -20.39 -6.62 19.39
N ARG A 338 -19.68 -6.90 18.28
CA ARG A 338 -18.52 -7.82 18.32
C ARG A 338 -17.39 -7.30 19.21
N ARG A 339 -17.21 -5.98 19.30
CA ARG A 339 -16.24 -5.36 20.21
C ARG A 339 -16.72 -5.31 21.67
N THR A 340 -18.04 -5.30 21.91
CA THR A 340 -18.62 -5.32 23.27
C THR A 340 -18.77 -6.73 23.84
N THR A 341 -18.95 -7.77 23.01
CA THR A 341 -19.13 -9.14 23.50
C THR A 341 -17.84 -9.90 23.83
N GLU A 342 -16.67 -9.37 23.49
CA GLU A 342 -15.37 -9.92 23.95
C GLU A 342 -14.68 -9.07 25.01
N SER A 343 -15.26 -7.94 25.43
CA SER A 343 -14.71 -7.10 26.50
C SER A 343 -15.55 -7.22 27.77
N THR A 344 -15.41 -8.35 28.45
CA THR A 344 -15.64 -8.41 29.90
C THR A 344 -14.49 -9.13 30.56
N LYS A 345 -13.26 -8.61 30.38
CA LYS A 345 -12.23 -8.59 31.42
C LYS A 345 -11.41 -7.30 31.28
N HIS A 346 -11.41 -6.57 32.38
CA HIS A 346 -10.80 -5.27 32.65
C HIS A 346 -9.30 -5.22 32.32
N GLY A 347 -8.83 -4.10 31.74
CA GLY A 347 -7.41 -3.81 31.55
C GLY A 347 -7.12 -2.77 30.46
N GLU A 348 -7.35 -1.49 30.79
CA GLU A 348 -6.57 -0.30 30.39
C GLU A 348 -5.76 -0.33 29.07
N VAL A 349 -6.20 0.47 28.08
CA VAL A 349 -5.43 1.45 27.26
C VAL A 349 -6.32 1.84 26.08
N ASP A 350 -6.85 3.07 26.12
CA ASP A 350 -7.57 3.69 25.01
C ASP A 350 -6.62 3.87 23.81
N ALA A 351 -6.92 3.20 22.70
CA ALA A 351 -6.26 3.44 21.42
C ALA A 351 -6.78 4.77 20.83
N TRP A 352 -6.10 5.87 21.14
CA TRP A 352 -6.33 7.16 20.51
C TRP A 352 -6.06 7.07 19.00
N PRO A 353 -6.82 7.78 18.15
CA PRO A 353 -6.49 7.90 16.72
C PRO A 353 -5.08 8.48 16.55
N GLY A 354 -4.37 8.04 15.51
CA GLY A 354 -3.06 8.58 15.18
C GLY A 354 -3.14 10.08 14.80
N GLN A 355 -2.00 10.77 14.80
CA GLN A 355 -1.95 12.21 14.56
C GLN A 355 -2.52 12.61 13.19
N ARG A 356 -2.32 11.78 12.17
CA ARG A 356 -2.88 12.00 10.84
C ARG A 356 -4.41 11.90 10.87
N GLU A 357 -4.97 10.85 11.47
CA GLU A 357 -6.40 10.63 11.55
C GLU A 357 -7.10 11.72 12.36
N GLN A 358 -6.46 12.17 13.45
CA GLN A 358 -6.92 13.29 14.24
C GLN A 358 -6.94 14.60 13.42
N ALA A 359 -5.86 14.90 12.68
CA ALA A 359 -5.80 16.10 11.83
C ALA A 359 -6.83 16.05 10.69
N THR A 360 -6.99 14.90 10.03
CA THR A 360 -8.00 14.68 8.99
C THR A 360 -9.42 14.80 9.56
N ALA A 361 -9.68 14.27 10.75
CA ALA A 361 -10.96 14.43 11.43
C ALA A 361 -11.26 15.89 11.77
N ILE A 362 -10.27 16.66 12.23
CA ILE A 362 -10.40 18.11 12.48
C ILE A 362 -10.74 18.85 11.18
N LEU A 363 -10.06 18.56 10.07
CA LEU A 363 -10.34 19.13 8.76
C LEU A 363 -11.79 18.85 8.33
N LEU A 364 -12.24 17.60 8.42
CA LEU A 364 -13.60 17.19 8.06
C LEU A 364 -14.66 17.85 8.95
N ALA A 365 -14.43 17.88 10.27
CA ALA A 365 -15.30 18.54 11.24
C ALA A 365 -15.43 20.04 10.94
N CYS A 366 -14.33 20.73 10.68
CA CYS A 366 -14.32 22.15 10.37
C CYS A 366 -15.01 22.48 9.05
N ARG A 367 -14.99 21.55 8.08
CA ARG A 367 -15.59 21.71 6.76
C ARG A 367 -17.10 21.44 6.75
N HIS A 368 -17.58 20.48 7.53
CA HIS A 368 -18.94 19.95 7.40
C HIS A 368 -19.87 20.25 8.57
N LEU A 369 -19.34 20.52 9.77
CA LEU A 369 -20.17 20.84 10.93
C LEU A 369 -20.47 22.34 10.99
N SER A 370 -21.74 22.67 11.27
CA SER A 370 -22.19 24.06 11.43
C SER A 370 -21.44 24.76 12.56
N LEU A 371 -21.28 26.08 12.44
CA LEU A 371 -20.56 26.95 13.40
C LEU A 371 -21.04 26.81 14.86
N SER A 372 -22.25 26.31 15.07
CA SER A 372 -22.89 26.11 16.37
C SER A 372 -22.53 24.78 17.06
N PHE A 373 -22.00 23.79 16.35
CA PHE A 373 -21.68 22.45 16.88
C PHE A 373 -20.20 22.25 17.21
N LEU A 374 -19.34 23.12 16.70
CA LEU A 374 -17.94 23.17 17.11
C LEU A 374 -17.80 24.30 18.11
N SER A 375 -17.22 23.96 19.26
CA SER A 375 -16.92 24.82 20.39
C SER A 375 -16.39 26.19 19.96
N SER A 376 -16.64 27.21 20.81
CA SER A 376 -16.41 28.66 20.64
C SER A 376 -15.53 29.14 19.46
N PRO A 377 -15.85 30.27 18.80
CA PRO A 377 -15.18 30.76 17.59
C PRO A 377 -13.64 30.78 17.61
N GLY A 378 -13.01 30.88 18.79
CA GLY A 378 -11.56 30.85 18.99
C GLY A 378 -10.90 29.46 18.90
N GLN A 379 -11.60 28.36 19.18
CA GLN A 379 -10.99 27.01 19.16
C GLN A 379 -10.68 26.52 17.74
N ARG A 380 -11.51 26.86 16.74
CA ARG A 380 -11.22 26.56 15.33
C ARG A 380 -9.99 27.28 14.79
N ALA A 381 -9.76 28.53 15.24
CA ALA A 381 -8.60 29.33 14.86
C ALA A 381 -7.27 28.73 15.33
N VAL A 382 -7.32 27.84 16.34
CA VAL A 382 -6.15 27.10 16.84
C VAL A 382 -6.07 25.71 16.21
N LEU A 383 -7.21 24.99 16.14
CA LEU A 383 -7.25 23.59 15.69
C LEU A 383 -6.95 23.41 14.20
N LEU A 384 -7.40 24.32 13.32
CA LEU A 384 -7.13 24.20 11.88
C LEU A 384 -5.65 24.44 11.52
N PRO A 385 -4.98 25.48 12.04
CA PRO A 385 -3.53 25.62 11.86
C PRO A 385 -2.73 24.46 12.46
N GLU A 386 -3.13 23.95 13.63
CA GLU A 386 -2.49 22.77 14.24
C GLU A 386 -2.68 21.51 13.37
N ALA A 387 -3.86 21.32 12.80
CA ALA A 387 -4.13 20.24 11.86
C ALA A 387 -3.31 20.41 10.57
N ALA A 388 -3.20 21.63 10.03
CA ALA A 388 -2.37 21.92 8.85
C ALA A 388 -0.90 21.61 9.11
N GLN A 389 -0.35 22.07 10.23
CA GLN A 389 1.04 21.79 10.65
C GLN A 389 1.26 20.28 10.82
N THR A 390 0.31 19.57 11.40
CA THR A 390 0.40 18.11 11.57
C THR A 390 0.37 17.39 10.22
N LEU A 391 -0.48 17.81 9.28
CA LEU A 391 -0.55 17.23 7.92
C LEU A 391 0.69 17.53 7.09
N GLU A 392 1.27 18.73 7.23
CA GLU A 392 2.54 19.11 6.60
C GLU A 392 3.69 18.24 7.11
N LYS A 393 3.80 18.04 8.43
CA LYS A 393 4.79 17.14 9.03
C LYS A 393 4.62 15.69 8.58
N VAL A 394 3.38 15.26 8.44
CA VAL A 394 3.02 13.91 7.96
C VAL A 394 3.30 13.75 6.45
N GLY A 395 3.47 14.85 5.71
CA GLY A 395 3.74 14.87 4.27
C GLY A 395 2.48 14.83 3.39
N ASP A 396 1.28 15.02 3.95
CA ASP A 396 0.00 15.06 3.21
C ASP A 396 -0.28 16.50 2.74
N GLN A 397 0.46 16.94 1.73
CA GLN A 397 0.41 18.33 1.25
C GLN A 397 -0.94 18.72 0.67
N ARG A 398 -1.69 17.76 0.10
CA ARG A 398 -3.05 18.04 -0.42
C ARG A 398 -4.00 18.37 0.71
N SER A 399 -4.03 17.57 1.77
CA SER A 399 -4.87 17.85 2.93
C SER A 399 -4.42 19.11 3.67
N CYS A 400 -3.12 19.43 3.67
CA CYS A 400 -2.61 20.69 4.20
C CYS A 400 -3.12 21.91 3.39
N SER A 401 -3.03 21.87 2.07
CA SER A 401 -3.55 22.93 1.20
C SER A 401 -5.07 23.11 1.39
N ASP A 402 -5.78 22.01 1.59
CA ASP A 402 -7.20 22.02 1.93
C ASP A 402 -7.49 22.74 3.26
N CYS A 403 -6.71 22.46 4.31
CA CYS A 403 -6.79 23.20 5.58
C CYS A 403 -6.57 24.70 5.38
N GLN A 404 -5.54 25.10 4.62
CA GLN A 404 -5.22 26.50 4.35
C GLN A 404 -6.38 27.21 3.61
N GLN A 405 -7.00 26.56 2.63
CA GLN A 405 -8.17 27.12 1.95
C GLN A 405 -9.37 27.32 2.88
N VAL A 406 -9.60 26.38 3.81
CA VAL A 406 -10.69 26.50 4.81
C VAL A 406 -10.40 27.65 5.78
N ILE A 407 -9.15 27.80 6.22
CA ILE A 407 -8.71 28.93 7.09
C ILE A 407 -9.01 30.26 6.39
N VAL A 408 -8.61 30.43 5.13
CA VAL A 408 -8.85 31.67 4.36
C VAL A 408 -10.35 31.95 4.19
N LYS A 409 -11.15 30.92 3.87
CA LYS A 409 -12.62 31.06 3.70
C LYS A 409 -13.33 31.46 5.00
N LEU A 410 -12.85 30.98 6.15
CA LEU A 410 -13.42 31.32 7.46
C LEU A 410 -12.93 32.69 7.97
N GLY A 411 -11.68 33.07 7.68
CA GLY A 411 -11.11 34.36 8.05
C GLY A 411 -11.68 35.55 7.25
N GLY A 412 -12.06 35.34 5.99
CA GLY A 412 -12.64 36.39 5.14
C GLY A 412 -14.07 36.84 5.53
N GLY A 413 -14.73 36.13 6.45
CA GLY A 413 -16.12 36.41 6.85
C GLY A 413 -16.30 37.42 7.98
N THR A 414 -15.23 37.90 8.62
CA THR A 414 -15.31 38.77 9.81
C THR A 414 -15.09 40.27 9.52
N ALA A 415 -14.91 40.68 8.27
CA ALA A 415 -14.63 42.08 7.92
C ALA A 415 -15.83 42.91 7.42
N ILE A 416 -17.06 42.39 7.40
CA ILE A 416 -18.25 43.15 6.94
C ILE A 416 -19.40 43.01 7.95
N ALA A 417 -19.23 43.58 9.13
CA ALA A 417 -20.32 43.89 10.06
C ALA A 417 -19.87 44.95 11.08
N ALA A 418 -19.32 46.06 10.60
CA ALA A 418 -19.14 47.28 11.38
C ALA A 418 -19.02 48.48 10.42
N SER A 419 -20.16 48.97 9.94
CA SER A 419 -20.38 50.36 9.51
C SER A 419 -21.88 50.62 9.49
#